data_AF-A0A8B7N114-F1
#
_entry.id   AF-A0A8B7N114-F1
#
_cell.length_a   1.000
_cell.length_b   1.000
_cell.length_c   1.000
_cell.angle_alpha   90.00
_cell.angle_beta   90.00
_cell.angle_gamma   90.00
#
_symmetry.space_group_name_H-M   'P 1'
#
loop_
_entity.id
_entity.type
_entity.pdbx_description
1 polymer ?
#
loop_
_entity_poly.entity_id
_entity_poly.type
_entity_poly.pdbx_seq_one_letter_code
_entity_poly.pdbx_strand_id
1 'polypeptide(L)'
;MLHTRADRAADHDVFVVAGDASTIEASTFDASKPTKFIIHGFIDTGNTYWLPELANAFLDYMDCNVFRVNWGDGSLPMYSQAAANTRVVGLEIGYLVNWLIDTYGVKAADVHLLGHSLGSHVSGYAGEQIQGLGRISGLDPAGPYYTSMPPVVRLDPTDALFVDNIHTDADSIFLLGYGTGQPMGHLDFYPNSGHDQPGCDPISIAIDAITPDDVGDIRDIGACSHCRSIFLYEATLTTDNCDFLGHTCYSYDSFELGECRSCGADNSKCAYMGIRADEYVSKQNINTMAYLDTDDDEEPFCLEHYVVTLLTAYPDGAESWVVGHLTATLYGDTGAVLKDVKISDEHRRIDHGQETSFLIESHVHLGTILRAEFTWKYDDQLLRPGTYCWSLICNRSLYVQSFEVSPINYYPESTRLQHTQLLCASGGAVTEIKDGKTVSVAPTGSCTPVV
;
A
#
# COMPACT_ATOMS: atom_id res chain seq x y z
N MET A 1 -7.92 -7.16 26.78
CA MET A 1 -9.39 -7.03 26.81
C MET A 1 -9.91 -7.85 25.64
N LEU A 2 -10.82 -8.79 25.89
CA LEU A 2 -11.38 -9.69 24.89
C LEU A 2 -12.69 -9.11 24.34
N HIS A 3 -12.87 -9.23 23.03
CA HIS A 3 -14.08 -8.86 22.31
C HIS A 3 -14.49 -9.95 21.33
N THR A 4 -15.79 -10.14 21.18
CA THR A 4 -16.40 -11.06 20.22
C THR A 4 -17.66 -10.41 19.64
N ARG A 5 -18.31 -11.04 18.65
CA ARG A 5 -19.60 -10.55 18.13
C ARG A 5 -20.71 -10.46 19.19
N ALA A 6 -20.63 -11.30 20.22
CA ALA A 6 -21.59 -11.31 21.32
C ALA A 6 -21.26 -10.28 22.41
N ASP A 7 -20.03 -9.76 22.42
CA ASP A 7 -19.54 -8.81 23.41
C ASP A 7 -18.52 -7.86 22.75
N ARG A 8 -19.04 -6.77 22.18
CA ARG A 8 -18.25 -5.87 21.33
C ARG A 8 -17.51 -4.85 22.17
N ALA A 9 -16.46 -4.27 21.58
CA ALA A 9 -15.63 -3.26 22.24
C ALA A 9 -16.40 -1.99 22.62
N ALA A 10 -17.54 -1.71 21.96
CA ALA A 10 -18.41 -0.59 22.29
C ALA A 10 -19.29 -0.82 23.54
N ASP A 11 -19.49 -2.07 23.97
CA ASP A 11 -20.43 -2.40 25.04
C ASP A 11 -19.75 -2.38 26.41
N HIS A 12 -18.71 -3.19 26.59
CA HIS A 12 -17.86 -3.21 27.79
C HIS A 12 -16.56 -4.02 27.58
N ASP A 13 -15.60 -3.86 28.51
CA ASP A 13 -14.33 -4.58 28.48
C ASP A 13 -14.37 -5.88 29.28
N VAL A 14 -14.08 -7.01 28.63
CA VAL A 14 -13.82 -8.29 29.28
C VAL A 14 -12.32 -8.47 29.51
N PHE A 15 -11.92 -8.55 30.78
CA PHE A 15 -10.52 -8.77 31.15
C PHE A 15 -10.22 -10.26 31.26
N VAL A 16 -9.23 -10.71 30.49
CA VAL A 16 -8.71 -12.07 30.52
C VAL A 16 -7.38 -12.06 31.25
N VAL A 17 -7.20 -13.03 32.16
CA VAL A 17 -5.97 -13.20 32.93
C VAL A 17 -5.40 -14.58 32.65
N ALA A 18 -4.19 -14.64 32.09
CA ALA A 18 -3.51 -15.90 31.80
C ALA A 18 -3.34 -16.74 33.08
N GLY A 19 -3.69 -18.03 32.99
CA GLY A 19 -3.65 -18.95 34.13
C GLY A 19 -4.88 -18.92 35.04
N ASP A 20 -5.81 -17.97 34.85
CA ASP A 20 -7.09 -17.93 35.54
C ASP A 20 -8.23 -18.32 34.58
N ALA A 21 -8.53 -19.62 34.54
CA ALA A 21 -9.57 -20.19 33.69
C ALA A 21 -10.95 -19.55 33.90
N SER A 22 -11.22 -19.01 35.09
CA SER A 22 -12.52 -18.38 35.39
C SER A 22 -12.78 -17.15 34.52
N THR A 23 -11.73 -16.44 34.10
CA THR A 23 -11.87 -15.25 33.24
C THR A 23 -12.26 -15.60 31.80
N ILE A 24 -11.81 -16.76 31.29
CA ILE A 24 -12.21 -17.28 29.97
C ILE A 24 -13.59 -17.92 30.04
N GLU A 25 -13.86 -18.76 31.05
CA GLU A 25 -15.14 -19.47 31.22
C GLU A 25 -16.32 -18.52 31.43
N ALA A 26 -16.09 -17.34 32.02
CA ALA A 26 -17.10 -16.30 32.17
C ALA A 26 -17.26 -15.40 30.93
N SER A 27 -16.44 -15.59 29.91
CA SER A 27 -16.42 -14.76 28.69
C SER A 27 -17.16 -15.43 27.52
N THR A 28 -17.20 -14.73 26.39
CA THR A 28 -17.74 -15.23 25.11
C THR A 28 -16.67 -15.86 24.21
N PHE A 29 -15.46 -16.10 24.73
CA PHE A 29 -14.34 -16.70 23.99
C PHE A 29 -14.71 -18.06 23.37
N ASP A 30 -14.30 -18.27 22.12
CA ASP A 30 -14.47 -19.55 21.43
C ASP A 30 -13.16 -19.99 20.77
N ALA A 31 -12.52 -21.01 21.34
CA ALA A 31 -11.24 -21.53 20.86
C ALA A 31 -11.28 -22.14 19.45
N SER A 32 -12.47 -22.41 18.91
CA SER A 32 -12.62 -22.91 17.53
C SER A 32 -12.53 -21.81 16.47
N LYS A 33 -12.57 -20.53 16.89
CA LYS A 33 -12.52 -19.37 16.00
C LYS A 33 -11.10 -18.79 15.89
N PRO A 34 -10.77 -18.13 14.76
CA PRO A 34 -9.54 -17.36 14.63
C PRO A 34 -9.40 -16.34 15.76
N THR A 35 -8.17 -16.13 16.22
CA THR A 35 -7.89 -15.23 17.35
C THR A 35 -6.93 -14.13 16.92
N LYS A 36 -7.37 -12.87 17.05
CA LYS A 36 -6.63 -11.67 16.67
C LYS A 36 -6.16 -10.95 17.93
N PHE A 37 -4.93 -10.43 17.93
CA PHE A 37 -4.44 -9.51 18.95
C PHE A 37 -4.13 -8.18 18.30
N ILE A 38 -4.62 -7.07 18.86
CA ILE A 38 -4.32 -5.71 18.42
C ILE A 38 -3.48 -5.04 19.51
N ILE A 39 -2.28 -4.59 19.13
CA ILE A 39 -1.23 -4.17 20.06
C ILE A 39 -0.78 -2.75 19.69
N HIS A 40 -1.01 -1.81 20.59
CA HIS A 40 -0.66 -0.41 20.38
C HIS A 40 0.84 -0.10 20.54
N GLY A 41 1.23 1.12 20.19
CA GLY A 41 2.60 1.60 20.19
C GLY A 41 3.00 2.48 21.38
N PHE A 42 4.06 3.26 21.14
CA PHE A 42 4.56 4.30 22.05
C PHE A 42 3.49 5.34 22.34
N ILE A 43 3.47 5.93 23.55
CA ILE A 43 2.53 6.98 24.01
C ILE A 43 1.02 6.69 23.90
N ASP A 44 0.67 5.51 23.39
CA ASP A 44 -0.69 5.01 23.26
C ASP A 44 -1.11 4.16 24.45
N THR A 45 -2.42 3.92 24.55
CA THR A 45 -3.00 3.01 25.54
C THR A 45 -4.00 2.08 24.87
N GLY A 46 -4.41 1.00 25.54
CA GLY A 46 -5.44 0.10 25.03
C GLY A 46 -6.83 0.74 24.84
N ASN A 47 -7.00 2.00 25.24
CA ASN A 47 -8.23 2.77 25.15
C ASN A 47 -8.17 3.85 24.05
N THR A 48 -7.08 3.97 23.30
CA THR A 48 -7.01 4.87 22.12
C THR A 48 -8.09 4.45 21.12
N TYR A 49 -8.73 5.43 20.46
CA TYR A 49 -9.96 5.24 19.67
C TYR A 49 -9.86 4.20 18.55
N TRP A 50 -8.68 4.08 17.92
CA TRP A 50 -8.48 3.16 16.79
C TRP A 50 -8.52 1.68 17.19
N LEU A 51 -8.16 1.32 18.43
CA LEU A 51 -8.18 -0.09 18.87
C LEU A 51 -9.60 -0.69 18.95
N PRO A 52 -10.60 -0.05 19.61
CA PRO A 52 -11.97 -0.55 19.58
C PRO A 52 -12.60 -0.51 18.19
N GLU A 53 -12.28 0.49 17.36
CA GLU A 53 -12.75 0.59 15.97
C GLU A 53 -12.24 -0.58 15.14
N LEU A 54 -10.93 -0.79 15.09
CA LEU A 54 -10.32 -1.92 14.39
C LEU A 54 -10.81 -3.27 14.93
N ALA A 55 -11.02 -3.40 16.25
CA ALA A 55 -11.59 -4.62 16.82
C ALA A 55 -13.01 -4.87 16.31
N ASN A 56 -13.85 -3.84 16.20
CA ASN A 56 -15.18 -3.97 15.63
C ASN A 56 -15.12 -4.26 14.12
N ALA A 57 -14.22 -3.63 13.37
CA ALA A 57 -14.01 -3.90 11.95
C ALA A 57 -13.67 -5.39 11.69
N PHE A 58 -12.79 -5.99 12.52
CA PHE A 58 -12.55 -7.44 12.48
C PHE A 58 -13.80 -8.28 12.73
N LEU A 59 -14.61 -7.89 13.72
CA LEU A 59 -15.83 -8.60 14.10
C LEU A 59 -16.94 -8.45 13.05
N ASP A 60 -16.96 -7.35 12.32
CA ASP A 60 -17.86 -7.15 11.19
C ASP A 60 -17.42 -8.00 9.99
N TYR A 61 -16.13 -7.97 9.67
CA TYR A 61 -15.54 -8.76 8.59
C TYR A 61 -15.66 -10.29 8.81
N MET A 62 -15.39 -10.78 10.03
CA MET A 62 -15.40 -12.22 10.33
C MET A 62 -15.81 -12.57 11.76
N ASP A 63 -16.27 -13.80 11.98
CA ASP A 63 -16.56 -14.31 13.33
C ASP A 63 -15.27 -14.81 14.00
N CYS A 64 -14.70 -13.99 14.88
CA CYS A 64 -13.40 -14.24 15.51
C CYS A 64 -13.38 -13.77 16.98
N ASN A 65 -12.30 -14.11 17.69
CA ASN A 65 -11.95 -13.51 18.98
C ASN A 65 -10.96 -12.37 18.73
N VAL A 66 -11.16 -11.21 19.34
CA VAL A 66 -10.23 -10.07 19.24
C VAL A 66 -9.76 -9.65 20.63
N PHE A 67 -8.46 -9.69 20.87
CA PHE A 67 -7.82 -9.21 22.08
C PHE A 67 -7.18 -7.85 21.84
N ARG A 68 -7.69 -6.80 22.50
CA ARG A 68 -6.98 -5.53 22.62
C ARG A 68 -5.96 -5.62 23.74
N VAL A 69 -4.68 -5.43 23.43
CA VAL A 69 -3.59 -5.46 24.41
C VAL A 69 -3.35 -4.06 24.95
N ASN A 70 -3.60 -3.86 26.24
CA ASN A 70 -3.31 -2.60 26.91
C ASN A 70 -2.00 -2.71 27.70
N TRP A 71 -0.96 -2.01 27.25
CA TRP A 71 0.33 -1.90 27.94
C TRP A 71 0.72 -0.44 28.18
N GLY A 72 -0.28 0.44 28.35
CA GLY A 72 -0.12 1.89 28.56
C GLY A 72 0.95 2.28 29.58
N ASP A 73 0.97 1.63 30.74
CA ASP A 73 1.98 1.90 31.79
C ASP A 73 3.42 1.60 31.33
N GLY A 74 3.57 0.69 30.36
CA GLY A 74 4.84 0.35 29.74
C GLY A 74 5.18 1.19 28.50
N SER A 75 4.19 1.75 27.81
CA SER A 75 4.37 2.53 26.55
C SER A 75 4.54 4.03 26.76
N LEU A 76 4.01 4.59 27.87
CA LEU A 76 4.05 6.01 28.21
C LEU A 76 5.39 6.58 28.77
N PRO A 77 6.32 5.78 29.34
CA PRO A 77 7.63 6.28 29.77
C PRO A 77 8.48 6.88 28.63
N MET A 78 9.72 7.30 28.92
CA MET A 78 10.64 7.75 27.86
C MET A 78 10.86 6.67 26.79
N TYR A 79 11.02 7.07 25.53
CA TYR A 79 11.10 6.15 24.39
C TYR A 79 12.05 4.97 24.58
N SER A 80 13.25 5.21 25.11
CA SER A 80 14.23 4.13 25.37
C SER A 80 13.72 3.10 26.38
N GLN A 81 12.98 3.54 27.40
CA GLN A 81 12.37 2.65 28.38
C GLN A 81 11.15 1.93 27.79
N ALA A 82 10.30 2.63 27.03
CA ALA A 82 9.16 2.01 26.35
C ALA A 82 9.62 0.95 25.35
N ALA A 83 10.66 1.25 24.56
CA ALA A 83 11.30 0.30 23.66
C ALA A 83 11.93 -0.90 24.40
N ALA A 84 12.46 -0.72 25.61
CA ALA A 84 12.94 -1.84 26.42
C ALA A 84 11.78 -2.71 26.97
N ASN A 85 10.65 -2.08 27.30
CA ASN A 85 9.47 -2.75 27.84
C ASN A 85 8.78 -3.67 26.83
N THR A 86 8.94 -3.43 25.52
CA THR A 86 8.34 -4.26 24.46
C THR A 86 8.65 -5.75 24.61
N ARG A 87 9.86 -6.07 25.09
CA ARG A 87 10.29 -7.45 25.39
C ARG A 87 9.40 -8.12 26.42
N VAL A 88 9.14 -7.45 27.54
CA VAL A 88 8.31 -8.01 28.62
C VAL A 88 6.88 -8.18 28.14
N VAL A 89 6.34 -7.19 27.42
CA VAL A 89 4.98 -7.27 26.87
C VAL A 89 4.85 -8.42 25.88
N GLY A 90 5.83 -8.61 24.99
CA GLY A 90 5.85 -9.74 24.06
C GLY A 90 5.86 -11.10 24.78
N LEU A 91 6.66 -11.23 25.84
CA LEU A 91 6.68 -12.45 26.67
C LEU A 91 5.33 -12.72 27.35
N GLU A 92 4.64 -11.69 27.85
CA GLU A 92 3.32 -11.84 28.47
C GLU A 92 2.25 -12.25 27.45
N ILE A 93 2.27 -11.69 26.24
CA ILE A 93 1.38 -12.12 25.15
C ILE A 93 1.68 -13.57 24.76
N GLY A 94 2.96 -13.92 24.61
CA GLY A 94 3.40 -15.29 24.34
C GLY A 94 2.93 -16.27 25.41
N TYR A 95 3.00 -15.89 26.69
CA TYR A 95 2.49 -16.69 27.80
C TYR A 95 0.97 -16.89 27.72
N LEU A 96 0.21 -15.82 27.47
CA LEU A 96 -1.24 -15.90 27.31
C LEU A 96 -1.63 -16.80 26.13
N VAL A 97 -1.02 -16.63 24.96
CA VAL A 97 -1.34 -17.42 23.77
C VAL A 97 -1.01 -18.91 23.99
N ASN A 98 0.17 -19.23 24.53
CA ASN A 98 0.52 -20.61 24.85
C ASN A 98 -0.44 -21.23 25.89
N TRP A 99 -0.86 -20.46 26.90
CA TRP A 99 -1.87 -20.94 27.84
C TRP A 99 -3.22 -21.24 27.18
N LEU A 100 -3.65 -20.41 26.22
CA LEU A 100 -4.87 -20.65 25.43
C LEU A 100 -4.75 -21.89 24.54
N ILE A 101 -3.58 -22.10 23.92
CA ILE A 101 -3.26 -23.29 23.13
C ILE A 101 -3.35 -24.55 24.01
N ASP A 102 -2.63 -24.56 25.13
CA ASP A 102 -2.50 -25.73 26.00
C ASP A 102 -3.80 -26.09 26.72
N THR A 103 -4.58 -25.08 27.13
CA THR A 103 -5.77 -25.27 27.98
C THR A 103 -7.05 -25.42 27.16
N TYR A 104 -7.19 -24.67 26.07
CA TYR A 104 -8.43 -24.59 25.30
C TYR A 104 -8.31 -25.12 23.87
N GLY A 105 -7.10 -25.52 23.44
CA GLY A 105 -6.87 -26.12 22.12
C GLY A 105 -6.91 -25.12 20.98
N VAL A 106 -6.62 -23.83 21.25
CA VAL A 106 -6.39 -22.84 20.19
C VAL A 106 -5.27 -23.34 19.28
N LYS A 107 -5.45 -23.20 17.97
CA LYS A 107 -4.39 -23.53 17.02
C LYS A 107 -3.50 -22.31 16.83
N ALA A 108 -2.19 -22.46 17.07
CA ALA A 108 -1.22 -21.38 16.86
C ALA A 108 -1.29 -20.78 15.45
N ALA A 109 -1.56 -21.62 14.43
CA ALA A 109 -1.70 -21.20 13.04
C ALA A 109 -2.93 -20.30 12.77
N ASP A 110 -3.93 -20.29 13.67
CA ASP A 110 -5.12 -19.43 13.57
C ASP A 110 -4.99 -18.16 14.42
N VAL A 111 -3.82 -17.94 15.05
CA VAL A 111 -3.50 -16.73 15.82
C VAL A 111 -2.80 -15.71 14.92
N HIS A 112 -3.26 -14.46 15.01
CA HIS A 112 -2.72 -13.33 14.25
C HIS A 112 -2.46 -12.15 15.18
N LEU A 113 -1.21 -11.70 15.26
CA LEU A 113 -0.81 -10.52 16.03
C LEU A 113 -0.71 -9.31 15.09
N LEU A 114 -1.47 -8.26 15.36
CA LEU A 114 -1.38 -6.96 14.71
C LEU A 114 -0.75 -5.97 15.68
N GLY A 115 0.42 -5.46 15.32
CA GLY A 115 1.14 -4.48 16.12
C GLY A 115 1.31 -3.17 15.36
N HIS A 116 1.09 -2.03 16.01
CA HIS A 116 1.44 -0.71 15.47
C HIS A 116 2.69 -0.15 16.15
N SER A 117 3.60 0.45 15.39
CA SER A 117 4.79 1.12 15.93
C SER A 117 5.65 0.18 16.81
N LEU A 118 5.85 0.49 18.10
CA LEU A 118 6.48 -0.41 19.07
C LEU A 118 5.74 -1.75 19.23
N GLY A 119 4.42 -1.77 19.01
CA GLY A 119 3.58 -2.96 19.04
C GLY A 119 3.95 -3.99 17.97
N SER A 120 4.51 -3.56 16.83
CA SER A 120 5.04 -4.46 15.80
C SER A 120 6.18 -5.32 16.35
N HIS A 121 7.07 -4.72 17.16
CA HIS A 121 8.17 -5.45 17.79
C HIS A 121 7.72 -6.26 19.01
N VAL A 122 6.71 -5.80 19.75
CA VAL A 122 6.03 -6.62 20.76
C VAL A 122 5.48 -7.91 20.13
N SER A 123 4.91 -7.81 18.94
CA SER A 123 4.40 -8.96 18.18
C SER A 123 5.52 -9.93 17.79
N GLY A 124 6.68 -9.42 17.34
CA GLY A 124 7.86 -10.24 17.07
C GLY A 124 8.34 -11.01 18.30
N TYR A 125 8.55 -10.30 19.42
CA TYR A 125 8.94 -10.94 20.69
C TYR A 125 7.93 -11.99 21.19
N ALA A 126 6.63 -11.79 20.95
CA ALA A 126 5.62 -12.79 21.25
C ALA A 126 5.72 -14.00 20.29
N GLY A 127 5.94 -13.75 19.00
CA GLY A 127 6.13 -14.77 17.98
C GLY A 127 7.27 -15.73 18.27
N GLU A 128 8.41 -15.22 18.75
CA GLU A 128 9.54 -16.05 19.21
C GLU A 128 9.15 -17.09 20.28
N GLN A 129 8.09 -16.83 21.04
CA GLN A 129 7.60 -17.74 22.10
C GLN A 129 6.50 -18.69 21.64
N ILE A 130 5.89 -18.48 20.47
CA ILE A 130 4.69 -19.21 20.01
C ILE A 130 5.07 -20.08 18.82
N GLN A 131 5.29 -21.37 19.08
CA GLN A 131 5.66 -22.30 18.01
C GLN A 131 4.52 -22.45 16.99
N GLY A 132 4.81 -22.08 15.73
CA GLY A 132 3.85 -22.17 14.64
C GLY A 132 2.78 -21.09 14.65
N LEU A 133 3.09 -19.91 15.21
CA LEU A 133 2.25 -18.72 15.13
C LEU A 133 1.84 -18.44 13.67
N GLY A 134 0.55 -18.24 13.43
CA GLY A 134 -0.02 -18.09 12.10
C GLY A 134 0.48 -16.86 11.35
N ARG A 135 0.29 -15.67 11.94
CA ARG A 135 0.58 -14.41 11.24
C ARG A 135 0.98 -13.28 12.19
N ILE A 136 1.90 -12.44 11.74
CA ILE A 136 2.12 -11.11 12.33
C ILE A 136 1.91 -10.06 11.23
N SER A 137 1.14 -9.01 11.52
CA SER A 137 1.10 -7.81 10.70
C SER A 137 1.70 -6.62 11.45
N GLY A 138 2.75 -6.02 10.89
CA GLY A 138 3.37 -4.81 11.42
C GLY A 138 2.82 -3.56 10.74
N LEU A 139 2.14 -2.72 11.51
CA LEU A 139 1.60 -1.43 11.05
C LEU A 139 2.63 -0.36 11.39
N ASP A 140 3.37 0.04 10.37
CA ASP A 140 4.51 0.95 10.42
C ASP A 140 5.48 0.69 11.59
N PRO A 141 6.22 -0.44 11.57
CA PRO A 141 7.11 -0.83 12.66
C PRO A 141 8.11 0.28 13.01
N ALA A 142 8.29 0.56 14.30
CA ALA A 142 9.10 1.68 14.76
C ALA A 142 10.58 1.57 14.32
N GLY A 143 11.14 2.64 13.77
CA GLY A 143 12.53 2.69 13.33
C GLY A 143 13.55 2.83 14.46
N PRO A 144 13.46 3.86 15.32
CA PRO A 144 14.48 4.11 16.33
C PRO A 144 14.67 2.91 17.28
N TYR A 145 15.92 2.54 17.58
CA TYR A 145 16.31 1.35 18.36
C TYR A 145 16.08 -0.03 17.69
N TYR A 146 15.45 -0.11 16.52
CA TYR A 146 15.16 -1.39 15.86
C TYR A 146 15.76 -1.51 14.45
N THR A 147 15.76 -0.43 13.66
CA THR A 147 16.38 -0.41 12.33
C THR A 147 17.84 -0.83 12.41
N SER A 148 18.24 -1.73 11.51
CA SER A 148 19.57 -2.34 11.43
C SER A 148 20.01 -3.14 12.67
N MET A 149 19.11 -3.45 13.59
CA MET A 149 19.40 -4.36 14.70
C MET A 149 19.35 -5.83 14.25
N PRO A 150 19.97 -6.76 14.99
CA PRO A 150 19.82 -8.20 14.74
C PRO A 150 18.35 -8.65 14.89
N PRO A 151 17.93 -9.73 14.19
CA PRO A 151 16.57 -10.27 14.25
C PRO A 151 16.00 -10.37 15.66
N VAL A 152 16.74 -10.95 16.62
CA VAL A 152 16.36 -11.09 18.05
C VAL A 152 16.02 -9.79 18.82
N VAL A 153 16.15 -8.61 18.20
CA VAL A 153 15.85 -7.31 18.82
C VAL A 153 14.60 -6.67 18.21
N ARG A 154 14.09 -7.19 17.10
CA ARG A 154 13.11 -6.51 16.24
C ARG A 154 12.15 -7.54 15.63
N LEU A 155 11.16 -7.05 14.89
CA LEU A 155 10.30 -7.92 14.10
C LEU A 155 11.12 -8.50 12.94
N ASP A 156 10.97 -9.79 12.67
CA ASP A 156 11.59 -10.46 11.53
C ASP A 156 10.72 -11.61 10.96
N PRO A 157 11.02 -12.10 9.74
CA PRO A 157 10.18 -13.11 9.08
C PRO A 157 10.10 -14.44 9.84
N THR A 158 11.02 -14.74 10.75
CA THR A 158 11.01 -16.00 11.52
C THR A 158 10.04 -16.01 12.70
N ASP A 159 9.47 -14.85 13.07
CA ASP A 159 8.58 -14.71 14.22
C ASP A 159 7.20 -15.35 14.02
N ALA A 160 6.80 -15.63 12.77
CA ALA A 160 5.55 -16.31 12.44
C ALA A 160 5.64 -17.07 11.11
N LEU A 161 4.64 -17.89 10.81
CA LEU A 161 4.52 -18.57 9.51
C LEU A 161 4.34 -17.58 8.35
N PHE A 162 3.82 -16.38 8.63
CA PHE A 162 3.73 -15.27 7.69
C PHE A 162 3.83 -13.94 8.43
N VAL A 163 4.60 -13.00 7.87
CA VAL A 163 4.85 -11.69 8.46
C VAL A 163 4.69 -10.68 7.33
N ASP A 164 3.76 -9.74 7.48
CA ASP A 164 3.48 -8.69 6.50
C ASP A 164 3.55 -7.31 7.16
N ASN A 165 4.23 -6.36 6.55
CA ASN A 165 4.38 -5.00 7.10
C ASN A 165 3.79 -3.95 6.16
N ILE A 166 3.25 -2.88 6.72
CA ILE A 166 2.82 -1.68 5.99
C ILE A 166 3.68 -0.53 6.47
N HIS A 167 4.53 0.03 5.61
CA HIS A 167 5.46 1.11 5.90
C HIS A 167 4.87 2.42 5.39
N THR A 168 4.62 3.38 6.28
CA THR A 168 3.95 4.64 5.95
C THR A 168 4.63 5.85 6.55
N ASP A 169 5.76 5.71 7.25
CA ASP A 169 6.50 6.84 7.80
C ASP A 169 8.01 6.53 7.91
N ALA A 170 8.57 6.00 6.82
CA ALA A 170 9.92 5.47 6.74
C ALA A 170 11.04 6.53 6.70
N ASP A 171 10.70 7.81 6.88
CA ASP A 171 11.67 8.89 6.89
C ASP A 171 12.64 8.80 8.07
N SER A 172 13.72 9.56 7.97
CA SER A 172 14.65 9.70 9.09
C SER A 172 13.93 10.32 10.28
N ILE A 173 14.24 9.87 11.49
CA ILE A 173 13.74 10.50 12.73
C ILE A 173 14.05 12.00 12.83
N PHE A 174 15.09 12.48 12.13
CA PHE A 174 15.40 13.92 12.03
C PHE A 174 14.38 14.70 11.19
N LEU A 175 13.67 14.03 10.31
CA LEU A 175 12.54 14.52 9.51
C LEU A 175 11.20 14.09 10.11
N LEU A 176 11.19 13.62 11.37
CA LEU A 176 10.02 13.10 12.07
C LEU A 176 9.46 11.78 11.55
N GLY A 177 10.21 11.03 10.73
CA GLY A 177 9.84 9.65 10.38
C GLY A 177 10.02 8.70 11.58
N TYR A 178 8.92 8.10 12.02
CA TYR A 178 8.87 7.20 13.17
C TYR A 178 8.97 5.72 12.79
N GLY A 179 8.54 5.38 11.58
CA GLY A 179 8.61 4.04 11.01
C GLY A 179 10.03 3.66 10.58
N THR A 180 10.20 2.41 10.17
CA THR A 180 11.42 1.94 9.52
C THR A 180 11.17 1.75 8.03
N GLY A 181 12.11 2.17 7.18
CA GLY A 181 12.11 1.77 5.77
C GLY A 181 12.71 0.38 5.51
N GLN A 182 13.28 -0.26 6.54
CA GLN A 182 13.88 -1.57 6.39
C GLN A 182 12.80 -2.64 6.21
N PRO A 183 12.86 -3.49 5.18
CA PRO A 183 11.96 -4.63 5.07
C PRO A 183 12.28 -5.67 6.16
N MET A 184 11.22 -6.20 6.78
CA MET A 184 11.29 -7.06 7.96
C MET A 184 10.33 -8.25 7.88
N GLY A 185 9.56 -8.39 6.81
CA GLY A 185 8.54 -9.42 6.66
C GLY A 185 8.87 -10.45 5.60
N HIS A 186 7.92 -11.34 5.37
CA HIS A 186 7.82 -12.07 4.12
C HIS A 186 7.42 -11.12 2.98
N LEU A 187 6.60 -10.12 3.32
CA LEU A 187 6.06 -9.12 2.43
C LEU A 187 6.00 -7.76 3.14
N ASP A 188 6.48 -6.71 2.49
CA ASP A 188 6.60 -5.37 3.04
C ASP A 188 5.99 -4.39 2.02
N PHE A 189 4.87 -3.76 2.38
CA PHE A 189 4.15 -2.80 1.56
C PHE A 189 4.59 -1.38 1.84
N TYR A 190 4.79 -0.58 0.80
CA TYR A 190 5.22 0.81 0.86
C TYR A 190 4.24 1.70 0.09
N PRO A 191 3.02 1.92 0.62
CA PRO A 191 2.06 2.84 0.03
C PRO A 191 2.65 4.25 -0.12
N ASN A 192 2.52 4.87 -1.29
CA ASN A 192 3.01 6.23 -1.58
C ASN A 192 4.49 6.40 -1.21
N SER A 193 5.35 5.50 -1.69
CA SER A 193 6.78 5.36 -1.34
C SER A 193 7.09 4.85 0.08
N GLY A 194 6.10 4.87 0.98
CA GLY A 194 6.23 4.51 2.39
C GLY A 194 6.86 5.59 3.28
N HIS A 195 7.06 6.79 2.75
CA HIS A 195 7.48 7.99 3.48
C HIS A 195 6.23 8.84 3.81
N ASP A 196 6.17 10.10 3.40
CA ASP A 196 5.00 10.96 3.61
C ASP A 196 3.73 10.41 2.93
N GLN A 197 2.65 10.32 3.69
CA GLN A 197 1.38 9.87 3.15
C GLN A 197 0.54 11.05 2.65
N PRO A 198 -0.22 10.86 1.56
CA PRO A 198 -1.16 11.88 1.09
C PRO A 198 -2.09 12.36 2.23
N GLY A 199 -2.31 13.68 2.31
CA GLY A 199 -3.08 14.35 3.36
C GLY A 199 -2.32 14.64 4.67
N CYS A 200 -1.06 14.20 4.80
CA CYS A 200 -0.27 14.34 6.04
C CYS A 200 0.77 15.48 6.03
N ASP A 201 0.55 16.58 5.29
CA ASP A 201 1.52 17.71 5.23
C ASP A 201 1.67 18.40 6.60
N PRO A 202 2.90 18.50 7.16
CA PRO A 202 3.16 19.18 8.43
C PRO A 202 2.63 20.63 8.50
N ILE A 203 2.49 21.32 7.35
CA ILE A 203 2.02 22.71 7.27
C ILE A 203 0.49 22.80 7.38
N SER A 204 -0.29 21.92 6.75
CA SER A 204 -1.75 21.89 6.89
C SER A 204 -2.12 21.53 8.33
N ILE A 205 -1.43 20.55 8.87
CA ILE A 205 -1.57 20.08 10.24
C ILE A 205 -1.20 21.17 11.28
N ALA A 206 -0.19 22.00 11.01
CA ALA A 206 0.16 23.13 11.85
C ALA A 206 -0.88 24.28 11.80
N ILE A 207 -1.68 24.38 10.74
CA ILE A 207 -2.76 25.37 10.57
C ILE A 207 -4.04 24.90 11.27
N ASP A 208 -4.38 23.61 11.17
CA ASP A 208 -5.53 23.01 11.85
C ASP A 208 -5.36 22.99 13.38
N ALA A 209 -4.12 22.89 13.86
CA ALA A 209 -3.77 23.06 15.28
C ALA A 209 -4.09 24.47 15.86
N ILE A 210 -4.37 25.46 15.00
CA ILE A 210 -4.66 26.86 15.39
C ILE A 210 -6.17 27.15 15.31
N THR A 211 -6.98 26.26 14.71
CA THR A 211 -8.43 26.38 14.67
C THR A 211 -9.06 25.72 15.91
N PRO A 212 -9.85 26.45 16.73
CA PRO A 212 -10.29 25.96 18.05
C PRO A 212 -11.32 24.83 18.07
N ASP A 213 -11.86 24.43 16.91
CA ASP A 213 -13.09 23.66 16.82
C ASP A 213 -12.90 22.16 16.52
N ASP A 214 -11.70 21.71 16.12
CA ASP A 214 -11.36 20.29 15.93
C ASP A 214 -10.21 19.88 16.86
N VAL A 215 -10.53 19.57 18.11
CA VAL A 215 -9.58 18.95 19.04
C VAL A 215 -9.57 17.44 18.78
N GLY A 216 -9.08 17.04 17.61
CA GLY A 216 -8.36 15.77 17.50
C GLY A 216 -7.18 15.80 18.47
N ASP A 217 -6.84 14.67 19.07
CA ASP A 217 -5.80 14.63 20.11
C ASP A 217 -4.51 15.21 19.52
N ILE A 218 -3.86 16.14 20.23
CA ILE A 218 -2.71 16.95 19.75
C ILE A 218 -1.51 16.06 19.31
N ARG A 219 -1.62 14.75 19.57
CA ARG A 219 -0.73 13.65 19.21
C ARG A 219 -0.81 13.25 17.73
N ASP A 220 -1.98 13.37 17.10
CA ASP A 220 -2.22 12.98 15.69
C ASP A 220 -1.50 13.91 14.71
N ILE A 221 -1.14 15.11 15.17
CA ILE A 221 -0.59 16.23 14.40
C ILE A 221 0.88 16.00 13.97
N GLY A 222 1.64 15.19 14.70
CA GLY A 222 3.04 14.89 14.38
C GLY A 222 3.27 13.47 13.88
N ALA A 223 2.21 12.66 13.77
CA ALA A 223 2.26 11.22 13.53
C ALA A 223 1.26 10.77 12.44
N CYS A 224 0.72 11.69 11.64
CA CYS A 224 -0.30 11.38 10.62
C CYS A 224 0.14 10.24 9.69
N SER A 225 1.32 10.36 9.06
CA SER A 225 1.90 9.33 8.20
C SER A 225 2.13 8.01 8.96
N HIS A 226 2.58 8.08 10.22
CA HIS A 226 2.78 6.92 11.09
C HIS A 226 1.47 6.17 11.42
N CYS A 227 0.38 6.92 11.64
CA CYS A 227 -0.95 6.38 11.91
C CYS A 227 -1.67 5.89 10.64
N ARG A 228 -1.27 6.34 9.45
CA ARG A 228 -1.89 5.94 8.17
C ARG A 228 -1.92 4.42 7.98
N SER A 229 -0.90 3.70 8.43
CA SER A 229 -0.86 2.23 8.38
C SER A 229 -2.04 1.55 9.10
N ILE A 230 -2.56 2.15 10.18
CA ILE A 230 -3.75 1.67 10.91
C ILE A 230 -4.98 1.84 10.03
N PHE A 231 -5.21 3.05 9.52
CA PHE A 231 -6.37 3.37 8.68
C PHE A 231 -6.38 2.58 7.37
N LEU A 232 -5.23 2.41 6.73
CA LEU A 232 -5.11 1.58 5.53
C LEU A 232 -5.44 0.12 5.83
N TYR A 233 -4.98 -0.43 6.95
CA TYR A 233 -5.34 -1.80 7.33
C TYR A 233 -6.84 -1.93 7.62
N GLU A 234 -7.41 -0.99 8.38
CA GLU A 234 -8.84 -0.95 8.68
C GLU A 234 -9.70 -0.86 7.42
N ALA A 235 -9.33 0.00 6.46
CA ALA A 235 -10.01 0.13 5.18
C ALA A 235 -10.09 -1.21 4.41
N THR A 236 -9.09 -2.09 4.57
CA THR A 236 -9.11 -3.44 3.96
C THR A 236 -10.17 -4.39 4.56
N LEU A 237 -10.68 -4.06 5.74
CA LEU A 237 -11.77 -4.80 6.42
C LEU A 237 -13.13 -4.18 6.14
N THR A 238 -13.20 -2.85 6.01
CA THR A 238 -14.46 -2.08 6.03
C THR A 238 -14.93 -1.65 4.64
N THR A 239 -14.03 -1.52 3.66
CA THR A 239 -14.35 -0.91 2.38
C THR A 239 -14.67 -1.95 1.30
N ASP A 240 -15.92 -2.00 0.88
CA ASP A 240 -16.37 -2.86 -0.22
C ASP A 240 -15.82 -2.37 -1.57
N ASN A 241 -15.39 -3.30 -2.43
CA ASN A 241 -14.87 -3.05 -3.79
C ASN A 241 -13.62 -2.14 -3.85
N CYS A 242 -12.84 -2.13 -2.78
CA CYS A 242 -11.62 -1.34 -2.65
C CYS A 242 -10.45 -2.27 -2.38
N ASP A 243 -9.82 -2.75 -3.46
CA ASP A 243 -8.72 -3.70 -3.39
C ASP A 243 -7.38 -2.96 -3.40
N PHE A 244 -6.62 -3.07 -2.31
CA PHE A 244 -5.27 -2.50 -2.17
C PHE A 244 -4.21 -3.44 -2.76
N LEU A 245 -4.13 -3.53 -4.09
CA LEU A 245 -3.18 -4.43 -4.75
C LEU A 245 -1.78 -3.80 -4.85
N GLY A 246 -0.83 -4.33 -4.06
CA GLY A 246 0.58 -3.98 -4.15
C GLY A 246 1.33 -4.75 -5.23
N HIS A 247 2.23 -4.07 -5.92
CA HIS A 247 3.08 -4.62 -6.98
C HIS A 247 4.53 -4.70 -6.52
N THR A 248 5.14 -5.89 -6.62
CA THR A 248 6.55 -6.06 -6.28
C THR A 248 7.40 -5.33 -7.30
N CYS A 249 8.29 -4.47 -6.82
CA CYS A 249 9.14 -3.66 -7.69
C CYS A 249 10.55 -3.52 -7.11
N TYR A 250 11.49 -3.11 -7.96
CA TYR A 250 12.87 -2.88 -7.52
C TYR A 250 12.98 -1.65 -6.59
N SER A 251 12.22 -0.60 -6.92
CA SER A 251 12.09 0.63 -6.14
C SER A 251 10.73 1.26 -6.43
N TYR A 252 10.34 2.22 -5.59
CA TYR A 252 9.16 3.04 -5.86
C TYR A 252 9.29 3.82 -7.18
N ASP A 253 10.47 4.38 -7.50
CA ASP A 253 10.70 5.03 -8.80
C ASP A 253 10.40 4.12 -10.01
N SER A 254 10.76 2.83 -9.94
CA SER A 254 10.44 1.86 -11.00
C SER A 254 8.93 1.58 -11.07
N PHE A 255 8.24 1.62 -9.94
CA PHE A 255 6.80 1.46 -9.86
C PHE A 255 6.09 2.66 -10.51
N GLU A 256 6.49 3.88 -10.18
CA GLU A 256 6.01 5.15 -10.77
C GLU A 256 6.26 5.24 -12.28
N LEU A 257 7.35 4.61 -12.76
CA LEU A 257 7.64 4.49 -14.19
C LEU A 257 6.78 3.43 -14.90
N GLY A 258 5.90 2.72 -14.18
CA GLY A 258 5.02 1.67 -14.71
C GLY A 258 5.76 0.38 -15.09
N GLU A 259 7.00 0.18 -14.62
CA GLU A 259 7.84 -0.99 -14.98
C GLU A 259 7.32 -2.29 -14.34
N CYS A 260 6.55 -2.17 -13.25
CA CYS A 260 6.11 -3.28 -12.41
C CYS A 260 4.62 -3.64 -12.60
N ARG A 261 4.11 -3.46 -13.82
CA ARG A 261 2.69 -3.61 -14.20
C ARG A 261 2.09 -5.03 -14.19
N SER A 262 2.90 -6.08 -14.07
CA SER A 262 2.48 -7.48 -14.24
C SER A 262 2.68 -8.26 -12.95
N CYS A 263 1.67 -9.03 -12.57
CA CYS A 263 1.71 -9.92 -11.41
C CYS A 263 2.50 -11.22 -11.68
N GLY A 264 2.97 -11.42 -12.93
CA GLY A 264 3.62 -12.66 -13.36
C GLY A 264 2.63 -13.80 -13.60
N ALA A 265 3.02 -14.77 -14.44
CA ALA A 265 2.14 -15.91 -14.77
C ALA A 265 1.83 -16.81 -13.57
N ASP A 266 2.69 -16.78 -12.54
CA ASP A 266 2.53 -17.46 -11.26
C ASP A 266 1.89 -16.56 -10.18
N ASN A 267 1.53 -15.32 -10.50
CA ASN A 267 0.97 -14.30 -9.61
C ASN A 267 1.91 -13.88 -8.45
N SER A 268 3.19 -14.23 -8.49
CA SER A 268 4.11 -13.98 -7.36
C SER A 268 4.50 -12.51 -7.20
N LYS A 269 4.20 -11.65 -8.17
CA LYS A 269 4.62 -10.24 -8.18
C LYS A 269 3.55 -9.26 -7.70
N CYS A 270 2.40 -9.76 -7.25
CA CYS A 270 1.38 -8.92 -6.63
C CYS A 270 0.85 -9.56 -5.36
N ALA A 271 0.35 -8.71 -4.46
CA ALA A 271 -0.31 -9.14 -3.25
C ALA A 271 -1.30 -8.08 -2.78
N TYR A 272 -2.40 -8.50 -2.17
CA TYR A 272 -3.29 -7.56 -1.50
C TYR A 272 -2.67 -7.10 -0.18
N MET A 273 -2.63 -5.80 0.05
CA MET A 273 -2.26 -5.23 1.35
C MET A 273 -3.38 -5.49 2.39
N GLY A 274 -3.02 -5.51 3.67
CA GLY A 274 -3.97 -5.64 4.77
C GLY A 274 -4.49 -7.06 4.99
N ILE A 275 -5.79 -7.22 5.30
CA ILE A 275 -6.33 -8.51 5.77
C ILE A 275 -6.10 -9.67 4.80
N ARG A 276 -6.10 -9.41 3.49
CA ARG A 276 -5.92 -10.41 2.43
C ARG A 276 -4.46 -10.69 2.05
N ALA A 277 -3.47 -10.12 2.74
CA ALA A 277 -2.05 -10.35 2.42
C ALA A 277 -1.63 -11.82 2.58
N ASP A 278 -2.36 -12.60 3.38
CA ASP A 278 -2.16 -14.04 3.48
C ASP A 278 -2.68 -14.84 2.27
N GLU A 279 -3.26 -14.20 1.26
CA GLU A 279 -3.51 -14.81 -0.06
C GLU A 279 -2.24 -14.83 -0.94
N TYR A 280 -1.16 -14.15 -0.52
CA TYR A 280 0.08 -14.10 -1.28
C TYR A 280 0.64 -15.49 -1.56
N VAL A 281 0.89 -15.77 -2.84
CA VAL A 281 1.25 -17.11 -3.32
C VAL A 281 2.70 -17.50 -3.00
N SER A 282 3.58 -16.54 -2.74
CA SER A 282 5.02 -16.77 -2.53
C SER A 282 5.48 -16.47 -1.11
N LYS A 283 4.77 -17.02 -0.11
CA LYS A 283 5.07 -16.82 1.33
C LYS A 283 6.45 -17.30 1.79
N GLN A 284 7.19 -18.03 0.96
CA GLN A 284 8.57 -18.41 1.22
C GLN A 284 9.58 -17.27 0.99
N ASN A 285 9.19 -16.24 0.25
CA ASN A 285 10.05 -15.09 0.01
C ASN A 285 10.13 -14.23 1.27
N ILE A 286 11.26 -13.56 1.46
CA ILE A 286 11.49 -12.64 2.57
C ILE A 286 11.99 -11.31 2.05
N ASN A 287 11.70 -10.24 2.79
CA ASN A 287 12.00 -8.86 2.44
C ASN A 287 11.46 -8.49 1.05
N THR A 288 10.27 -9.00 0.70
CA THR A 288 9.63 -8.73 -0.58
C THR A 288 8.96 -7.37 -0.51
N MET A 289 9.50 -6.38 -1.24
CA MET A 289 8.92 -5.03 -1.27
C MET A 289 7.81 -4.96 -2.31
N ALA A 290 6.66 -4.40 -1.93
CA ALA A 290 5.52 -4.13 -2.81
C ALA A 290 5.06 -2.68 -2.68
N TYR A 291 4.66 -2.07 -3.79
CA TYR A 291 4.29 -0.66 -3.89
C TYR A 291 2.88 -0.51 -4.45
N LEU A 292 2.19 0.54 -4.03
CA LEU A 292 0.88 0.99 -4.48
C LEU A 292 0.73 2.45 -4.08
N ASP A 293 -0.15 3.19 -4.73
CA ASP A 293 -0.54 4.52 -4.27
C ASP A 293 -1.94 4.48 -3.66
N THR A 294 -2.19 5.41 -2.76
CA THR A 294 -3.46 5.60 -2.07
C THR A 294 -3.78 7.10 -2.02
N ASP A 295 -5.06 7.43 -1.91
CA ASP A 295 -5.51 8.83 -1.96
C ASP A 295 -5.23 9.63 -0.68
N ASP A 296 -5.29 10.96 -0.79
CA ASP A 296 -5.45 11.87 0.36
C ASP A 296 -6.91 12.01 0.80
N ASP A 297 -7.10 12.47 2.04
CA ASP A 297 -8.29 13.25 2.42
C ASP A 297 -9.66 12.60 2.69
N GLU A 298 -9.88 11.28 2.63
CA GLU A 298 -10.89 10.50 3.41
C GLU A 298 -11.12 9.10 2.80
N GLU A 299 -11.71 8.16 3.55
CA GLU A 299 -12.11 6.86 2.98
C GLU A 299 -13.08 7.04 1.78
N PRO A 300 -12.92 6.26 0.69
CA PRO A 300 -11.99 5.14 0.53
C PRO A 300 -10.61 5.56 0.01
N PHE A 301 -9.53 5.03 0.62
CA PHE A 301 -8.15 5.35 0.24
C PHE A 301 -7.67 4.70 -1.08
N CYS A 302 -8.45 3.81 -1.70
CA CYS A 302 -7.98 3.11 -2.91
C CYS A 302 -7.99 3.98 -4.16
N LEU A 303 -6.96 3.78 -4.97
CA LEU A 303 -6.82 4.33 -6.31
C LEU A 303 -6.86 3.22 -7.36
N GLU A 304 -7.43 3.54 -8.52
CA GLU A 304 -7.27 2.77 -9.74
C GLU A 304 -5.99 3.20 -10.45
N HIS A 305 -5.13 2.24 -10.75
CA HIS A 305 -3.85 2.42 -11.40
C HIS A 305 -3.92 1.90 -12.83
N TYR A 306 -3.52 2.74 -13.77
CA TYR A 306 -3.42 2.41 -15.20
C TYR A 306 -2.01 2.63 -15.68
N VAL A 307 -1.43 1.62 -16.32
CA VAL A 307 -0.14 1.77 -16.99
C VAL A 307 -0.37 1.97 -18.47
N VAL A 308 0.09 3.12 -18.98
CA VAL A 308 0.07 3.45 -20.42
C VAL A 308 1.46 3.26 -20.97
N THR A 309 1.62 2.33 -21.90
CA THR A 309 2.90 2.02 -22.55
C THR A 309 2.85 2.36 -24.03
N LEU A 310 3.81 3.16 -24.48
CA LEU A 310 3.96 3.58 -25.86
C LEU A 310 5.06 2.74 -26.50
N LEU A 311 4.74 2.05 -27.59
CA LEU A 311 5.76 1.58 -28.53
C LEU A 311 6.00 2.70 -29.54
N THR A 312 7.07 3.47 -29.35
CA THR A 312 7.38 4.59 -30.24
C THR A 312 8.02 4.11 -31.54
N ALA A 313 7.72 4.79 -32.64
CA ALA A 313 8.29 4.48 -33.96
C ALA A 313 9.43 5.46 -34.29
N TYR A 314 10.41 5.01 -35.08
CA TYR A 314 11.49 5.85 -35.57
C TYR A 314 11.53 5.87 -37.12
N PRO A 315 10.57 6.58 -37.77
CA PRO A 315 10.54 6.69 -39.23
C PRO A 315 11.61 7.63 -39.77
N ASP A 316 11.90 7.52 -41.06
CA ASP A 316 12.85 8.40 -41.75
C ASP A 316 12.46 9.88 -41.59
N GLY A 317 13.37 10.69 -41.05
CA GLY A 317 13.16 12.12 -40.79
C GLY A 317 12.55 12.44 -39.42
N ALA A 318 12.31 11.45 -38.56
CA ALA A 318 12.09 11.66 -37.14
C ALA A 318 13.41 11.99 -36.42
N GLU A 319 13.33 12.80 -35.36
CA GLU A 319 14.42 12.93 -34.40
C GLU A 319 14.55 11.63 -33.59
N SER A 320 15.75 11.30 -33.10
CA SER A 320 15.94 10.11 -32.27
C SER A 320 15.19 10.18 -30.93
N TRP A 321 14.87 11.38 -30.47
CA TRP A 321 14.11 11.62 -29.24
C TRP A 321 13.43 13.00 -29.32
N VAL A 322 12.38 13.17 -28.51
CA VAL A 322 11.66 14.44 -28.35
C VAL A 322 11.45 14.73 -26.86
N VAL A 323 11.21 16.00 -26.52
CA VAL A 323 10.92 16.42 -25.14
C VAL A 323 9.62 17.21 -25.10
N GLY A 324 8.78 16.92 -24.13
CA GLY A 324 7.46 17.52 -23.98
C GLY A 324 6.62 16.75 -22.98
N HIS A 325 5.31 16.85 -23.11
CA HIS A 325 4.39 16.07 -22.30
C HIS A 325 3.22 15.50 -23.10
N LEU A 326 2.71 14.38 -22.58
CA LEU A 326 1.58 13.66 -23.12
C LEU A 326 0.40 13.78 -22.15
N THR A 327 -0.77 14.10 -22.69
CA THR A 327 -2.04 13.96 -21.97
C THR A 327 -2.95 12.97 -22.67
N ALA A 328 -3.88 12.36 -21.93
CA ALA A 328 -4.86 11.45 -22.51
C ALA A 328 -6.29 11.67 -22.00
N THR A 329 -7.26 11.26 -22.81
CA THR A 329 -8.63 10.98 -22.38
C THR A 329 -8.95 9.53 -22.65
N LEU A 330 -9.29 8.77 -21.62
CA LEU A 330 -9.57 7.34 -21.66
C LEU A 330 -11.07 7.07 -21.54
N TYR A 331 -11.60 6.19 -22.38
CA TYR A 331 -13.01 5.81 -22.40
C TYR A 331 -13.16 4.33 -22.03
N GLY A 332 -13.87 4.08 -20.93
CA GLY A 332 -14.11 2.75 -20.38
C GLY A 332 -15.41 2.09 -20.85
N ASP A 333 -15.52 0.77 -20.67
CA ASP A 333 -16.74 -0.01 -20.91
C ASP A 333 -17.79 0.13 -19.80
N THR A 334 -17.38 0.62 -18.63
CA THR A 334 -18.26 1.04 -17.52
C THR A 334 -19.11 2.26 -17.87
N GLY A 335 -18.79 2.95 -18.97
CA GLY A 335 -19.37 4.23 -19.37
C GLY A 335 -18.67 5.44 -18.74
N ALA A 336 -17.70 5.21 -17.84
CA ALA A 336 -16.88 6.25 -17.27
C ALA A 336 -15.84 6.78 -18.28
N VAL A 337 -15.44 8.04 -18.08
CA VAL A 337 -14.45 8.71 -18.93
C VAL A 337 -13.49 9.47 -18.03
N LEU A 338 -12.21 9.15 -18.16
CA LEU A 338 -11.14 9.85 -17.47
C LEU A 338 -10.52 10.87 -18.43
N LYS A 339 -10.72 12.17 -18.17
CA LYS A 339 -10.41 13.26 -19.11
C LYS A 339 -9.15 14.02 -18.72
N ASP A 340 -8.45 14.52 -19.73
CA ASP A 340 -7.31 15.43 -19.59
C ASP A 340 -6.25 14.95 -18.59
N VAL A 341 -6.04 13.63 -18.55
CA VAL A 341 -5.08 12.97 -17.67
C VAL A 341 -3.68 13.35 -18.08
N LYS A 342 -2.87 13.78 -17.13
CA LYS A 342 -1.44 13.97 -17.34
C LYS A 342 -0.76 12.61 -17.31
N ILE A 343 -0.19 12.20 -18.46
CA ILE A 343 0.49 10.91 -18.60
C ILE A 343 1.98 11.03 -18.27
N SER A 344 2.57 12.19 -18.53
CA SER A 344 3.99 12.41 -18.30
C SER A 344 4.24 13.78 -17.68
N ASP A 345 5.41 13.93 -17.05
CA ASP A 345 5.94 15.23 -16.65
C ASP A 345 5.96 16.23 -17.80
N GLU A 346 5.89 17.53 -17.46
CA GLU A 346 5.90 18.64 -18.42
C GLU A 346 7.11 18.62 -19.37
N HIS A 347 8.22 18.06 -18.88
CA HIS A 347 9.52 18.00 -19.54
C HIS A 347 10.00 16.54 -19.61
N ARG A 348 9.19 15.67 -20.19
CA ARG A 348 9.56 14.27 -20.38
C ARG A 348 10.31 14.09 -21.69
N ARG A 349 11.49 13.47 -21.62
CA ARG A 349 12.18 12.93 -22.80
C ARG A 349 11.55 11.59 -23.19
N ILE A 350 11.24 11.45 -24.47
CA ILE A 350 10.75 10.21 -25.08
C ILE A 350 11.67 9.88 -26.26
N ASP A 351 12.35 8.75 -26.19
CA ASP A 351 13.20 8.23 -27.25
C ASP A 351 12.37 7.44 -28.27
N HIS A 352 12.54 7.74 -29.56
CA HIS A 352 11.84 7.06 -30.64
C HIS A 352 12.46 5.67 -30.91
N GLY A 353 11.62 4.68 -31.19
CA GLY A 353 12.04 3.29 -31.40
C GLY A 353 12.20 2.48 -30.12
N GLN A 354 11.72 3.02 -28.98
CA GLN A 354 11.72 2.35 -27.69
C GLN A 354 10.33 2.28 -27.09
N GLU A 355 10.20 1.42 -26.08
CA GLU A 355 9.04 1.39 -25.22
C GLU A 355 9.19 2.38 -24.07
N THR A 356 8.09 3.04 -23.72
CA THR A 356 8.06 3.96 -22.59
C THR A 356 6.74 3.81 -21.89
N SER A 357 6.79 3.54 -20.58
CA SER A 357 5.63 3.35 -19.74
C SER A 357 5.43 4.54 -18.81
N PHE A 358 4.19 4.72 -18.39
CA PHE A 358 3.74 5.75 -17.47
C PHE A 358 2.65 5.17 -16.58
N LEU A 359 2.80 5.31 -15.27
CA LEU A 359 1.74 5.03 -14.30
C LEU A 359 0.77 6.22 -14.24
N ILE A 360 -0.51 5.93 -13.99
CA ILE A 360 -1.58 6.89 -13.84
C ILE A 360 -2.47 6.42 -12.70
N GLU A 361 -2.76 7.32 -11.76
CA GLU A 361 -3.74 7.10 -10.70
C GLU A 361 -5.09 7.75 -11.02
N SER A 362 -6.17 7.17 -10.48
CA SER A 362 -7.52 7.71 -10.64
C SER A 362 -8.52 7.15 -9.62
N HIS A 363 -9.51 7.94 -9.21
CA HIS A 363 -10.71 7.42 -8.53
C HIS A 363 -11.73 6.76 -9.48
N VAL A 364 -11.47 6.79 -10.79
CA VAL A 364 -12.42 6.36 -11.80
C VAL A 364 -12.12 4.95 -12.28
N HIS A 365 -13.02 4.02 -11.97
CA HIS A 365 -13.01 2.67 -12.52
C HIS A 365 -13.52 2.66 -13.98
N LEU A 366 -12.61 2.51 -14.94
CA LEU A 366 -12.89 2.50 -16.37
C LEU A 366 -13.25 1.09 -16.90
N GLY A 367 -12.91 0.03 -16.17
CA GLY A 367 -13.00 -1.33 -16.69
C GLY A 367 -12.12 -1.53 -17.92
N THR A 368 -12.68 -2.05 -19.01
CA THR A 368 -11.95 -2.27 -20.26
C THR A 368 -11.92 -1.01 -21.13
N ILE A 369 -10.73 -0.63 -21.60
CA ILE A 369 -10.58 0.57 -22.44
C ILE A 369 -11.14 0.36 -23.85
N LEU A 370 -12.17 1.12 -24.21
CA LEU A 370 -12.79 1.07 -25.53
C LEU A 370 -12.08 1.96 -26.55
N ARG A 371 -11.53 3.09 -26.10
CA ARG A 371 -10.89 4.12 -26.94
C ARG A 371 -10.02 5.03 -26.06
N ALA A 372 -8.99 5.60 -26.65
CA ALA A 372 -8.22 6.68 -26.03
C ALA A 372 -7.97 7.83 -27.01
N GLU A 373 -7.87 9.03 -26.47
CA GLU A 373 -7.40 10.22 -27.18
C GLU A 373 -6.09 10.68 -26.54
N PHE A 374 -5.02 10.81 -27.32
CA PHE A 374 -3.70 11.24 -26.84
C PHE A 374 -3.32 12.58 -27.44
N THR A 375 -2.87 13.51 -26.61
CA THR A 375 -2.42 14.84 -27.03
C THR A 375 -0.95 15.04 -26.66
N TRP A 376 -0.14 15.38 -27.66
CA TRP A 376 1.28 15.68 -27.47
C TRP A 376 1.51 17.19 -27.50
N LYS A 377 2.32 17.68 -26.56
CA LYS A 377 2.79 19.08 -26.56
C LYS A 377 4.29 19.11 -26.35
N TYR A 378 4.99 19.67 -27.33
CA TYR A 378 6.45 19.76 -27.32
C TYR A 378 6.91 20.90 -26.39
N ASP A 379 7.98 20.68 -25.62
CA ASP A 379 8.53 21.72 -24.75
C ASP A 379 9.56 22.58 -25.51
N ASP A 380 9.14 23.75 -26.01
CA ASP A 380 9.96 24.68 -26.81
C ASP A 380 10.47 25.89 -25.99
N GLN A 381 11.06 25.64 -24.81
CA GLN A 381 11.57 26.72 -23.94
C GLN A 381 13.00 27.16 -24.31
N LEU A 382 13.13 28.40 -24.79
CA LEU A 382 14.38 29.09 -25.13
C LEU A 382 15.46 29.12 -24.02
N LEU A 383 15.04 29.04 -22.76
CA LEU A 383 15.93 29.15 -21.58
C LEU A 383 16.48 27.79 -21.11
N ARG A 384 16.08 26.68 -21.74
CA ARG A 384 16.56 25.33 -21.41
C ARG A 384 17.49 24.82 -22.53
N PRO A 385 18.79 24.60 -22.27
CA PRO A 385 19.72 24.12 -23.29
C PRO A 385 19.30 22.73 -23.79
N GLY A 386 19.12 22.58 -25.11
CA GLY A 386 18.83 21.29 -25.75
C GLY A 386 17.38 21.03 -26.18
N THR A 387 16.42 21.87 -25.79
CA THR A 387 15.00 21.74 -26.22
C THR A 387 14.61 22.67 -27.36
N TYR A 388 15.37 23.76 -27.55
CA TYR A 388 15.04 24.78 -28.53
C TYR A 388 15.26 24.29 -29.97
N CYS A 389 14.16 24.11 -30.70
CA CYS A 389 14.18 23.71 -32.09
C CYS A 389 14.25 24.93 -33.02
N TRP A 390 15.40 25.15 -33.68
CA TRP A 390 15.59 26.23 -34.65
C TRP A 390 14.69 26.04 -35.88
N SER A 391 13.66 26.87 -35.99
CA SER A 391 12.54 26.73 -36.93
C SER A 391 12.93 26.48 -38.39
N LEU A 392 12.24 25.48 -38.98
CA LEU A 392 12.21 24.92 -40.36
C LEU A 392 12.89 23.56 -40.57
N ILE A 393 13.67 23.02 -39.63
CA ILE A 393 14.41 21.75 -39.84
C ILE A 393 14.09 20.66 -38.82
N CYS A 394 13.71 20.99 -37.58
CA CYS A 394 13.54 19.98 -36.53
C CYS A 394 12.09 19.51 -36.38
N ASN A 395 11.97 18.20 -36.22
CA ASN A 395 10.72 17.48 -36.15
C ASN A 395 10.26 17.39 -34.69
N ARG A 396 9.13 18.03 -34.39
CA ARG A 396 8.56 18.15 -33.03
C ARG A 396 7.50 17.08 -32.74
N SER A 397 7.23 16.21 -33.72
CA SER A 397 6.18 15.21 -33.63
C SER A 397 6.64 14.02 -32.81
N LEU A 398 5.72 13.48 -32.02
CA LEU A 398 5.88 12.17 -31.41
C LEU A 398 5.33 11.10 -32.37
N TYR A 399 6.13 10.10 -32.70
CA TYR A 399 5.73 8.99 -33.56
C TYR A 399 5.48 7.74 -32.73
N VAL A 400 4.26 7.21 -32.78
CA VAL A 400 3.83 6.06 -31.98
C VAL A 400 3.26 4.97 -32.87
N GLN A 401 3.75 3.74 -32.69
CA GLN A 401 3.26 2.56 -33.42
C GLN A 401 2.00 2.00 -32.77
N SER A 402 2.00 1.90 -31.44
CA SER A 402 0.86 1.44 -30.65
C SER A 402 0.94 1.94 -29.22
N PHE A 403 -0.22 1.94 -28.56
CA PHE A 403 -0.40 2.25 -27.16
C PHE A 403 -0.97 1.01 -26.48
N GLU A 404 -0.41 0.59 -25.37
CA GLU A 404 -1.04 -0.37 -24.49
C GLU A 404 -1.55 0.36 -23.24
N VAL A 405 -2.80 0.11 -22.87
CA VAL A 405 -3.37 0.61 -21.61
C VAL A 405 -3.77 -0.59 -20.77
N SER A 406 -3.13 -0.74 -19.62
CA SER A 406 -3.32 -1.84 -18.70
C SER A 406 -3.83 -1.33 -17.35
N PRO A 407 -5.08 -1.63 -16.94
CA PRO A 407 -5.49 -1.44 -15.54
C PRO A 407 -4.79 -2.49 -14.67
N ILE A 408 -3.95 -2.05 -13.72
CA ILE A 408 -3.09 -2.95 -12.95
C ILE A 408 -3.66 -3.38 -11.60
N ASN A 409 -4.87 -2.91 -11.23
CA ASN A 409 -5.58 -3.34 -10.02
C ASN A 409 -6.25 -4.71 -10.13
N TYR A 410 -6.36 -5.27 -11.35
CA TYR A 410 -6.95 -6.60 -11.54
C TYR A 410 -5.98 -7.71 -11.15
N TYR A 411 -6.47 -8.64 -10.34
CA TYR A 411 -5.76 -9.85 -9.93
C TYR A 411 -6.73 -11.05 -9.99
N PRO A 412 -6.28 -12.28 -10.35
CA PRO A 412 -4.93 -12.66 -10.79
C PRO A 412 -4.54 -12.08 -12.16
N GLU A 413 -3.30 -12.27 -12.57
CA GLU A 413 -2.72 -11.77 -13.84
C GLU A 413 -3.59 -12.10 -15.07
N SER A 414 -4.24 -13.27 -15.08
CA SER A 414 -5.14 -13.67 -16.16
C SER A 414 -6.35 -12.75 -16.32
N THR A 415 -6.82 -12.12 -15.24
CA THR A 415 -7.91 -11.14 -15.27
C THR A 415 -7.39 -9.80 -15.79
N ARG A 416 -6.22 -9.34 -15.32
CA ARG A 416 -5.55 -8.13 -15.80
C ARG A 416 -5.35 -8.15 -17.32
N LEU A 417 -4.90 -9.28 -17.85
CA LEU A 417 -4.69 -9.47 -19.28
C LEU A 417 -5.98 -9.39 -20.12
N GLN A 418 -7.14 -9.71 -19.54
CA GLN A 418 -8.43 -9.56 -20.24
C GLN A 418 -8.83 -8.09 -20.39
N HIS A 419 -8.45 -7.25 -19.42
CA HIS A 419 -8.74 -5.81 -19.42
C HIS A 419 -7.64 -4.97 -20.08
N THR A 420 -6.46 -5.52 -20.31
CA THR A 420 -5.36 -4.84 -21.02
C THR A 420 -5.68 -4.68 -22.50
N GLN A 421 -5.57 -3.46 -23.03
CA GLN A 421 -5.96 -3.13 -24.40
C GLN A 421 -4.81 -2.54 -25.20
N LEU A 422 -4.60 -3.09 -26.40
CA LEU A 422 -3.65 -2.59 -27.38
C LEU A 422 -4.38 -1.73 -28.42
N LEU A 423 -4.05 -0.44 -28.44
CA LEU A 423 -4.70 0.62 -29.21
C LEU A 423 -3.74 1.13 -30.29
N CYS A 424 -4.26 1.39 -31.49
CA CYS A 424 -3.49 2.04 -32.55
C CYS A 424 -4.44 2.74 -33.56
N ALA A 425 -3.86 3.47 -34.51
CA ALA A 425 -4.60 4.00 -35.64
C ALA A 425 -5.13 2.87 -36.54
N SER A 426 -6.23 3.14 -37.26
CA SER A 426 -6.84 2.17 -38.17
C SER A 426 -5.80 1.62 -39.18
N GLY A 427 -5.70 0.30 -39.26
CA GLY A 427 -4.75 -0.39 -40.13
C GLY A 427 -3.34 -0.57 -39.55
N GLY A 428 -3.10 -0.19 -38.28
CA GLY A 428 -1.80 -0.40 -37.61
C GLY A 428 -0.69 0.53 -38.10
N ALA A 429 -1.04 1.64 -38.75
CA ALA A 429 -0.07 2.60 -39.25
C ALA A 429 0.58 3.39 -38.10
N VAL A 430 1.82 3.82 -38.30
CA VAL A 430 2.50 4.74 -37.38
C VAL A 430 1.70 6.03 -37.26
N THR A 431 1.40 6.41 -36.02
CA THR A 431 0.65 7.60 -35.67
C THR A 431 1.63 8.76 -35.42
N GLU A 432 1.57 9.79 -36.25
CA GLU A 432 2.26 11.06 -36.01
C GLU A 432 1.38 11.96 -35.15
N ILE A 433 1.82 12.26 -33.92
CA ILE A 433 1.18 13.24 -33.05
C ILE A 433 1.99 14.54 -33.11
N LYS A 434 1.47 15.50 -33.89
CA LYS A 434 2.07 16.83 -34.01
C LYS A 434 1.88 17.64 -32.73
N ASP A 435 2.78 18.59 -32.50
CA ASP A 435 2.70 19.53 -31.38
C ASP A 435 1.31 20.20 -31.28
N GLY A 436 0.68 20.08 -30.11
CA GLY A 436 -0.64 20.60 -29.78
C GLY A 436 -1.80 19.87 -30.48
N LYS A 437 -1.58 18.67 -31.02
CA LYS A 437 -2.62 17.87 -31.70
C LYS A 437 -2.98 16.63 -30.90
N THR A 438 -4.24 16.25 -31.04
CA THR A 438 -4.84 15.07 -30.43
C THR A 438 -5.07 14.01 -31.51
N VAL A 439 -4.78 12.76 -31.18
CA VAL A 439 -5.10 11.59 -32.00
C VAL A 439 -6.04 10.67 -31.24
N SER A 440 -6.97 10.05 -31.95
CA SER A 440 -7.87 9.03 -31.38
C SER A 440 -7.45 7.65 -31.83
N VAL A 441 -7.30 6.73 -30.88
CA VAL A 441 -6.92 5.33 -31.12
C VAL A 441 -7.90 4.38 -30.43
N ALA A 442 -8.06 3.18 -30.99
CA ALA A 442 -8.98 2.16 -30.49
C ALA A 442 -8.37 0.76 -30.66
N PRO A 443 -8.90 -0.27 -29.96
CA PRO A 443 -8.43 -1.64 -30.14
C PRO A 443 -8.65 -2.12 -31.58
N THR A 444 -7.60 -2.64 -32.21
CA THR A 444 -7.70 -3.28 -33.53
C THR A 444 -6.76 -4.49 -33.63
N GLY A 445 -7.14 -5.50 -34.41
CA GLY A 445 -6.28 -6.68 -34.64
C GLY A 445 -5.02 -6.42 -35.47
N SER A 446 -4.80 -5.17 -35.91
CA SER A 446 -3.62 -4.76 -36.70
C SER A 446 -2.54 -4.07 -35.87
N CYS A 447 -2.75 -3.86 -34.57
CA CYS A 447 -1.76 -3.17 -33.75
C CYS A 447 -0.51 -4.04 -33.51
N THR A 448 0.66 -3.40 -33.52
CA THR A 448 1.91 -4.07 -33.14
C THR A 448 1.96 -4.19 -31.62
N PRO A 449 2.20 -5.38 -31.04
CA PRO A 449 2.26 -5.55 -29.60
C PRO A 449 3.47 -4.83 -29.01
N VAL A 450 3.30 -4.33 -27.79
CA VAL A 450 4.38 -3.97 -26.87
C VAL A 450 5.00 -5.29 -26.36
N VAL A 451 6.32 -5.36 -26.21
CA VAL A 451 7.08 -6.60 -25.95
C VAL A 451 7.32 -6.86 -24.47
#